data_AF-A0A536B0Q5-F1
#
_entry.id   AF-A0A536B0Q5-F1
#
_cell.length_a   1.000
_cell.length_b   1.000
_cell.length_c   1.000
_cell.angle_alpha   90.00
_cell.angle_beta   90.00
_cell.angle_gamma   90.00
#
_symmetry.space_group_name_H-M   'P 1'
#
loop_
_entity.id
_entity.type
_entity.pdbx_description
1 polymer ?
#
loop_
_entity_poly.entity_id
_entity_poly.type
_entity_poly.pdbx_seq_one_letter_code
_entity_poly.pdbx_strand_id
1 'polypeptide(L)'
;MLRAGTQDIGTGTRTVLAQICSEELGVELDRISVRIGDTEGPYGPISAGSLTLASVGPAVRLAARDAREQFLGAAAGVLEVPRTELRMERGHIVSKGARTPIAEVSKKLENNTVIGKGSRWPNPESLSIKTFGAHFAQVEVDTLTGEIFVEKVVAVHDIGRIVNPMTAASQVQGGVIQALGFALSEERVVDRSLGRVMNADLEWYKVPTVLDVPEIVVRFTDRPDRRANNLGAKGLGEPPIIPTAAAVANAVANAIGVRLRHAPMTPPRVLEALAVVP
;
A
#
# COMPACT_ATOMS: atom_id res chain seq x y z
N MET A 1 9.54 0.65 21.64
CA MET A 1 10.24 0.66 20.33
C MET A 1 9.77 -0.54 19.53
N LEU A 2 9.49 -0.38 18.24
CA LEU A 2 9.18 -1.45 17.30
C LEU A 2 10.39 -1.70 16.38
N ARG A 3 10.81 -2.96 16.21
CA ARG A 3 11.79 -3.38 15.20
C ARG A 3 11.13 -4.37 14.25
N ALA A 4 11.28 -4.18 12.94
CA ALA A 4 10.77 -5.10 11.93
C ALA A 4 11.73 -5.24 10.74
N GLY A 5 11.87 -6.46 10.20
CA GLY A 5 12.70 -6.76 9.03
C GLY A 5 12.03 -6.40 7.73
N THR A 6 11.96 -5.11 7.41
CA THR A 6 11.38 -4.65 6.14
C THR A 6 12.01 -3.35 5.70
N GLN A 7 11.58 -2.82 4.56
CA GLN A 7 12.07 -1.58 3.98
C GLN A 7 10.89 -0.66 3.71
N ASP A 8 11.14 0.64 3.80
CA ASP A 8 10.21 1.65 3.32
C ASP A 8 10.85 2.32 2.12
N ILE A 9 10.29 2.05 0.94
CA ILE A 9 10.77 2.56 -0.35
C ILE A 9 9.90 3.73 -0.83
N GLY A 10 9.23 4.43 0.09
CA GLY A 10 8.32 5.55 -0.20
C GLY A 10 6.84 5.18 -0.14
N THR A 11 6.49 3.96 0.24
CA THR A 11 5.10 3.49 0.36
C THR A 11 4.46 3.84 1.72
N GLY A 12 5.26 4.32 2.67
CA GLY A 12 4.80 4.72 4.01
C GLY A 12 4.71 3.55 5.00
N THR A 13 5.45 2.46 4.75
CA THR A 13 5.56 1.29 5.63
C THR A 13 5.84 1.69 7.09
N ARG A 14 6.76 2.63 7.33
CA ARG A 14 7.10 3.06 8.70
C ARG A 14 5.89 3.60 9.45
N THR A 15 5.08 4.42 8.78
CA THR A 15 3.88 5.06 9.35
C THR A 15 2.80 4.04 9.65
N VAL A 16 2.48 3.16 8.70
CA VAL A 16 1.40 2.18 8.89
C VAL A 16 1.74 1.15 9.97
N LEU A 17 3.01 0.75 10.10
CA LEU A 17 3.43 -0.13 11.21
C LEU A 17 3.34 0.57 12.56
N ALA A 18 3.66 1.86 12.63
CA ALA A 18 3.48 2.66 13.85
C ALA A 18 2.00 2.73 14.24
N GLN A 19 1.10 2.96 13.28
CA GLN A 19 -0.36 3.01 13.51
C GLN A 19 -0.91 1.67 14.01
N ILE A 20 -0.48 0.54 13.43
CA ILE A 20 -0.88 -0.79 13.89
C ILE A 20 -0.43 -1.04 15.33
N CYS A 21 0.82 -0.67 15.65
CA CYS A 21 1.38 -0.83 16.98
C CYS A 21 0.66 0.07 18.02
N SER A 22 0.41 1.33 17.66
CA SER A 22 -0.33 2.30 18.47
C SER A 22 -1.76 1.83 18.76
N GLU A 23 -2.47 1.33 17.74
CA GLU A 23 -3.82 0.77 17.89
C GLU A 23 -3.84 -0.41 18.86
N GLU A 24 -2.91 -1.35 18.72
CA GLU A 24 -2.90 -2.58 19.52
C GLU A 24 -2.45 -2.34 20.98
N LEU A 25 -1.46 -1.46 21.18
CA LEU A 25 -0.98 -1.07 22.51
C LEU A 25 -1.92 -0.08 23.21
N GLY A 26 -2.77 0.62 22.46
CA GLY A 26 -3.62 1.68 22.99
C GLY A 26 -2.83 2.89 23.50
N VAL A 27 -1.73 3.26 22.82
CA VAL A 27 -0.90 4.44 23.14
C VAL A 27 -0.87 5.41 21.96
N GLU A 28 -0.58 6.68 22.22
CA GLU A 28 -0.46 7.69 21.17
C GLU A 28 0.65 7.37 20.17
N LEU A 29 0.43 7.72 18.90
CA LEU A 29 1.32 7.38 17.78
C LEU A 29 2.74 7.95 17.96
N ASP A 30 2.86 9.13 18.54
CA ASP A 30 4.14 9.82 18.81
C ASP A 30 5.02 9.09 19.85
N ARG A 31 4.44 8.13 20.59
CA ARG A 31 5.18 7.25 21.51
C ARG A 31 5.76 6.02 20.82
N ILE A 32 5.44 5.80 19.54
CA ILE A 32 5.92 4.64 18.78
C ILE A 32 7.11 5.04 17.90
N SER A 33 8.30 4.62 18.30
CA SER A 33 9.48 4.64 17.43
C SER A 33 9.59 3.32 16.65
N VAL A 34 9.68 3.42 15.32
CA VAL A 34 9.81 2.28 14.39
C VAL A 34 11.20 2.24 13.78
N ARG A 35 11.87 1.09 13.88
CA ARG A 35 13.16 0.78 13.22
C ARG A 35 12.98 -0.36 12.21
N ILE A 36 13.38 -0.09 10.97
CA ILE A 36 13.32 -0.98 9.81
C ILE A 36 14.57 -0.76 8.95
N GLY A 37 14.90 -1.70 8.06
CA GLY A 37 16.04 -1.59 7.15
C GLY A 37 17.41 -1.93 7.76
N ASP A 38 17.43 -2.61 8.91
CA ASP A 38 18.64 -2.99 9.64
C ASP A 38 18.68 -4.52 9.81
N THR A 39 19.75 -5.16 9.34
CA THR A 39 19.94 -6.61 9.37
C THR A 39 20.23 -7.17 10.76
N GLU A 40 20.56 -6.33 11.74
CA GLU A 40 20.57 -6.72 13.15
C GLU A 40 19.14 -6.85 13.74
N GLY A 41 18.13 -6.48 12.95
CA GLY A 41 16.71 -6.65 13.26
C GLY A 41 16.20 -8.07 12.97
N PRO A 42 14.92 -8.35 13.30
CA PRO A 42 14.29 -9.61 12.94
C PRO A 42 14.24 -9.75 11.41
N TYR A 43 14.32 -10.97 10.89
CA TYR A 43 14.11 -11.23 9.47
C TYR A 43 12.68 -10.84 9.04
N GLY A 44 12.54 -10.35 7.82
CA GLY A 44 11.24 -10.21 7.18
C GLY A 44 11.37 -10.10 5.66
N PRO A 45 10.24 -10.06 4.95
CA PRO A 45 10.20 -10.19 3.50
C PRO A 45 10.73 -8.94 2.80
N ILE A 46 11.08 -9.12 1.52
CA ILE A 46 11.40 -8.02 0.61
C ILE A 46 10.18 -7.12 0.37
N SER A 47 10.43 -5.87 -0.01
CA SER A 47 9.40 -4.92 -0.43
C SER A 47 9.13 -5.06 -1.93
N ALA A 48 8.34 -6.08 -2.29
CA ALA A 48 7.90 -6.38 -3.65
C ALA A 48 6.61 -7.22 -3.63
N GLY A 49 5.93 -7.38 -4.77
CA GLY A 49 4.76 -8.25 -4.88
C GLY A 49 3.55 -7.78 -4.05
N SER A 50 3.59 -6.54 -3.58
CA SER A 50 2.60 -5.96 -2.67
C SER A 50 2.46 -6.73 -1.35
N LEU A 51 3.53 -7.42 -0.91
CA LEU A 51 3.49 -8.34 0.22
C LEU A 51 3.79 -7.67 1.58
N THR A 52 4.40 -6.48 1.60
CA THR A 52 4.96 -5.87 2.82
C THR A 52 3.96 -5.75 3.95
N LEU A 53 2.87 -4.99 3.77
CA LEU A 53 1.87 -4.75 4.82
C LEU A 53 1.16 -6.05 5.22
N ALA A 54 0.76 -6.87 4.24
CA ALA A 54 0.08 -8.14 4.46
C ALA A 54 0.96 -9.16 5.21
N SER A 55 2.29 -9.00 5.18
CA SER A 55 3.23 -9.87 5.85
C SER A 55 3.65 -9.34 7.22
N VAL A 56 4.11 -8.09 7.27
CA VAL A 56 4.72 -7.49 8.46
C VAL A 56 3.66 -6.92 9.40
N GLY A 57 2.57 -6.35 8.87
CA GLY A 57 1.48 -5.79 9.68
C GLY A 57 0.90 -6.78 10.70
N PRO A 58 0.51 -8.02 10.28
CA PRO A 58 0.02 -9.03 11.20
C PRO A 58 1.04 -9.46 12.27
N ALA A 59 2.32 -9.51 11.93
CA ALA A 59 3.39 -9.85 12.87
C ALA A 59 3.58 -8.72 13.90
N VAL A 60 3.54 -7.46 13.46
CA VAL A 60 3.59 -6.28 14.35
C VAL A 60 2.40 -6.25 15.29
N ARG A 61 1.19 -6.53 14.80
CA ARG A 61 0.00 -6.65 15.65
C ARG A 61 0.18 -7.71 16.73
N LEU A 62 0.69 -8.89 16.39
CA LEU A 62 0.94 -9.95 17.38
C LEU A 62 2.02 -9.56 18.39
N ALA A 63 3.11 -8.92 17.94
CA ALA A 63 4.18 -8.46 18.83
C ALA A 63 3.67 -7.39 19.81
N ALA A 64 2.88 -6.44 19.31
CA ALA A 64 2.26 -5.41 20.14
C ALA A 64 1.28 -6.02 21.15
N ARG A 65 0.49 -7.02 20.72
CA ARG A 65 -0.44 -7.73 21.60
C ARG A 65 0.29 -8.49 22.71
N ASP A 66 1.34 -9.24 22.37
CA ASP A 66 2.16 -9.95 23.34
C ASP A 66 2.78 -8.99 24.37
N ALA A 67 3.35 -7.87 23.92
CA ALA A 67 3.85 -6.81 24.82
C ALA A 67 2.75 -6.26 25.74
N ARG A 68 1.56 -5.99 25.18
CA ARG A 68 0.41 -5.51 25.95
C ARG A 68 -0.03 -6.51 27.02
N GLU A 69 -0.09 -7.79 26.70
CA GLU A 69 -0.51 -8.82 27.64
C GLU A 69 0.49 -8.98 28.80
N GLN A 70 1.79 -8.97 28.50
CA GLN A 70 2.85 -8.97 29.51
C GLN A 70 2.77 -7.73 30.42
N PHE A 71 2.61 -6.55 29.82
CA PHE A 71 2.49 -5.29 30.56
C PHE A 71 1.26 -5.27 31.47
N LEU A 72 0.10 -5.72 30.98
CA LEU A 72 -1.11 -5.81 31.78
C LEU A 72 -0.99 -6.87 32.90
N GLY A 73 -0.26 -7.96 32.67
CA GLY A 73 0.05 -8.95 33.69
C GLY A 73 0.86 -8.34 34.83
N ALA A 74 1.89 -7.56 34.51
CA ALA A 74 2.71 -6.88 35.51
C ALA A 74 1.94 -5.74 36.22
N ALA A 75 1.13 -5.00 35.47
CA ALA A 75 0.28 -3.93 36.00
C ALA A 75 -0.77 -4.42 37.00
N ALA A 76 -1.23 -5.67 36.88
CA ALA A 76 -2.16 -6.28 37.82
C ALA A 76 -1.60 -6.33 39.25
N GLY A 77 -0.30 -6.63 39.39
CA GLY A 77 0.39 -6.58 40.68
C GLY A 77 0.55 -5.15 41.22
N VAL A 78 0.89 -4.20 40.35
CA VAL A 78 1.09 -2.79 40.73
C VAL A 78 -0.21 -2.10 41.15
N LEU A 79 -1.31 -2.42 40.49
CA LEU A 79 -2.62 -1.81 40.72
C LEU A 79 -3.48 -2.60 41.70
N GLU A 80 -3.03 -3.78 42.13
CA GLU A 80 -3.80 -4.72 42.98
C GLU A 80 -5.18 -5.05 42.40
N VAL A 81 -5.26 -5.16 41.07
CA VAL A 81 -6.49 -5.42 40.32
C VAL A 81 -6.29 -6.67 39.45
N PRO A 82 -7.25 -7.60 39.39
CA PRO A 82 -7.15 -8.77 38.52
C PRO A 82 -6.86 -8.39 37.07
N ARG A 83 -5.91 -9.08 36.45
CA ARG A 83 -5.52 -8.90 35.05
C ARG A 83 -6.70 -8.90 34.07
N THR A 84 -7.72 -9.72 34.34
CA THR A 84 -8.96 -9.83 33.54
C THR A 84 -9.80 -8.56 33.52
N GLU A 85 -9.62 -7.66 34.49
CA GLU A 85 -10.34 -6.39 34.57
C GLU A 85 -9.56 -5.22 33.96
N LEU A 86 -8.28 -5.42 33.64
CA LEU A 86 -7.40 -4.39 33.10
C LEU A 86 -7.45 -4.34 31.57
N ARG A 87 -7.58 -3.13 31.04
CA ARG A 87 -7.47 -2.85 29.60
C ARG A 87 -6.62 -1.61 29.35
N MET A 88 -5.93 -1.58 28.21
CA MET A 88 -5.15 -0.41 27.79
C MET A 88 -5.96 0.38 26.76
N GLU A 89 -6.17 1.67 27.02
CA GLU A 89 -6.93 2.56 26.16
C GLU A 89 -6.38 4.00 26.24
N ARG A 90 -6.01 4.57 25.08
CA ARG A 90 -5.60 5.98 24.93
C ARG A 90 -4.57 6.43 25.97
N GLY A 91 -3.49 5.69 26.12
CA GLY A 91 -2.39 6.00 27.05
C GLY A 91 -2.65 5.62 28.51
N HIS A 92 -3.77 4.95 28.82
CA HIS A 92 -4.17 4.61 30.20
C HIS A 92 -4.43 3.11 30.37
N ILE A 93 -4.22 2.62 31.59
CA ILE A 93 -4.84 1.39 32.08
C ILE A 93 -6.20 1.76 32.67
N VAL A 94 -7.25 1.09 32.21
CA VAL A 94 -8.62 1.31 32.66
C VAL A 94 -9.10 0.08 33.41
N SER A 95 -9.67 0.29 34.60
CA SER A 95 -10.35 -0.73 35.39
C SER A 95 -11.46 -0.11 36.23
N LYS A 96 -12.65 -0.73 36.26
CA LYS A 96 -13.80 -0.36 37.12
C LYS A 96 -14.02 1.17 37.29
N GLY A 97 -13.88 1.94 36.21
CA GLY A 97 -14.07 3.41 36.20
C GLY A 97 -12.82 4.23 36.53
N ALA A 98 -11.77 3.63 37.08
CA ALA A 98 -10.46 4.26 37.26
C ALA A 98 -9.67 4.26 35.94
N ARG A 99 -8.88 5.32 35.75
CA ARG A 99 -7.97 5.50 34.60
C ARG A 99 -6.60 5.90 35.14
N THR A 100 -5.63 5.00 35.02
CA THR A 100 -4.26 5.25 35.47
C THR A 100 -3.36 5.43 34.26
N PRO A 101 -2.57 6.51 34.14
CA PRO A 101 -1.64 6.68 33.03
C PRO A 101 -0.65 5.52 32.95
N ILE A 102 -0.43 4.99 31.74
CA ILE A 102 0.55 3.92 31.50
C ILE A 102 1.92 4.31 32.04
N ALA A 103 2.32 5.58 31.86
CA ALA A 103 3.59 6.10 32.35
C ALA A 103 3.75 6.03 33.89
N GLU A 104 2.67 6.13 34.66
CA GLU A 104 2.72 5.99 36.12
C GLU A 104 2.96 4.53 36.51
N VAL A 105 2.24 3.61 35.87
CA VAL A 105 2.42 2.17 36.10
C VAL A 105 3.82 1.74 35.66
N SER A 106 4.32 2.22 34.52
CA SER A 106 5.67 1.94 34.04
C SER A 106 6.76 2.35 35.04
N LYS A 107 6.59 3.46 35.77
CA LYS A 107 7.56 3.87 36.82
C LYS A 107 7.60 2.91 38.00
N LYS A 108 6.46 2.30 38.33
CA LYS A 108 6.32 1.32 39.42
C LYS A 108 6.75 -0.10 39.04
N LEU A 109 6.99 -0.36 37.75
CA LEU A 109 7.44 -1.65 37.26
C LEU A 109 8.96 -1.88 37.37
N GLU A 110 9.71 -0.88 37.86
CA GLU A 110 11.17 -0.92 38.11
C GLU A 110 11.96 -1.61 36.98
N ASN A 111 12.63 -2.73 37.27
CA ASN A 111 13.50 -3.44 36.34
C ASN A 111 12.77 -4.42 35.39
N ASN A 112 11.44 -4.39 35.34
CA ASN A 112 10.68 -5.25 34.42
C ASN A 112 10.76 -4.72 32.98
N THR A 113 11.41 -5.49 32.12
CA THR A 113 11.43 -5.23 30.68
C THR A 113 10.31 -5.99 29.99
N VAL A 114 9.47 -5.29 29.24
CA VAL A 114 8.43 -5.90 28.41
C VAL A 114 8.93 -6.03 26.97
N ILE A 115 8.97 -7.26 26.46
CA ILE A 115 9.40 -7.55 25.09
C ILE A 115 8.35 -8.43 24.43
N GLY A 116 7.55 -7.83 23.55
CA GLY A 116 6.59 -8.55 22.73
C GLY A 116 7.24 -9.12 21.46
N LYS A 117 6.83 -10.33 21.08
CA LYS A 117 7.26 -11.00 19.84
C LYS A 117 6.05 -11.39 19.01
N GLY A 118 6.20 -11.32 17.69
CA GLY A 118 5.14 -11.68 16.75
C GLY A 118 5.71 -12.12 15.43
N SER A 119 5.05 -13.10 14.82
CA SER A 119 5.38 -13.66 13.53
C SER A 119 4.11 -13.86 12.72
N ARG A 120 4.25 -13.89 11.40
CA ARG A 120 3.16 -14.26 10.49
C ARG A 120 3.56 -15.51 9.74
N TRP A 121 2.72 -16.54 9.84
CA TRP A 121 2.83 -17.78 9.09
C TRP A 121 2.36 -17.63 7.64
N PRO A 122 2.63 -18.60 6.76
CA PRO A 122 2.08 -18.63 5.41
C PRO A 122 0.56 -18.47 5.39
N ASN A 123 0.02 -18.08 4.23
CA ASN A 123 -1.42 -18.08 4.02
C ASN A 123 -2.00 -19.50 4.21
N PRO A 124 -3.28 -19.62 4.60
CA PRO A 124 -3.95 -20.92 4.66
C PRO A 124 -3.88 -21.65 3.31
N GLU A 125 -3.51 -22.93 3.32
CA GLU A 125 -3.32 -23.73 2.09
C GLU A 125 -4.60 -23.83 1.23
N SER A 126 -5.77 -23.83 1.87
CA SER A 126 -7.06 -23.92 1.20
C SER A 126 -7.55 -22.61 0.57
N LEU A 127 -6.80 -21.50 0.72
CA LEU A 127 -7.24 -20.17 0.28
C LEU A 127 -6.20 -19.48 -0.59
N SER A 128 -6.69 -18.84 -1.67
CA SER A 128 -5.92 -17.86 -2.42
C SER A 128 -6.33 -16.45 -1.99
N ILE A 129 -5.43 -15.74 -1.32
CA ILE A 129 -5.68 -14.36 -0.91
C ILE A 129 -5.40 -13.43 -2.09
N LYS A 130 -6.45 -12.76 -2.58
CA LYS A 130 -6.39 -11.86 -3.73
C LYS A 130 -6.87 -10.46 -3.36
N THR A 131 -6.20 -9.48 -3.95
CA THR A 131 -6.65 -8.10 -4.08
C THR A 131 -7.37 -7.96 -5.42
N PHE A 132 -8.45 -7.18 -5.45
CA PHE A 132 -9.19 -6.88 -6.68
C PHE A 132 -9.19 -5.39 -6.97
N GLY A 133 -9.29 -5.03 -8.24
CA GLY A 133 -9.37 -3.65 -8.69
C GLY A 133 -10.18 -3.53 -9.98
N ALA A 134 -10.90 -2.43 -10.13
CA ALA A 134 -11.63 -2.07 -11.34
C ALA A 134 -11.37 -0.60 -11.67
N HIS A 135 -10.84 -0.35 -12.86
CA HIS A 135 -10.51 1.01 -13.32
C HIS A 135 -11.36 1.36 -14.54
N PHE A 136 -11.76 2.63 -14.59
CA PHE A 136 -12.52 3.22 -15.69
C PHE A 136 -11.78 4.47 -16.14
N ALA A 137 -11.69 4.68 -17.46
CA ALA A 137 -11.04 5.84 -18.05
C ALA A 137 -12.03 6.59 -18.95
N GLN A 138 -11.94 7.91 -18.92
CA GLN A 138 -12.56 8.81 -19.89
C GLN A 138 -11.44 9.46 -20.70
N VAL A 139 -11.60 9.46 -22.02
CA VAL A 139 -10.58 9.96 -22.95
C VAL A 139 -11.22 10.81 -24.05
N GLU A 140 -10.46 11.78 -24.54
CA GLU A 140 -10.65 12.46 -25.80
C GLU A 140 -9.53 12.03 -26.76
N VAL A 141 -9.86 11.85 -28.05
CA VAL A 141 -8.88 11.46 -29.07
C VAL A 141 -9.00 12.42 -30.25
N ASP A 142 -7.92 13.12 -30.57
CA ASP A 142 -7.82 13.89 -31.80
C ASP A 142 -7.55 12.93 -32.96
N THR A 143 -8.50 12.81 -33.89
CA THR A 143 -8.40 11.87 -35.02
C THR A 143 -7.52 12.37 -36.16
N LEU A 144 -7.13 13.65 -36.15
CA LEU A 144 -6.22 14.25 -37.12
C LEU A 144 -4.75 14.14 -36.66
N THR A 145 -4.49 14.27 -35.36
CA THR A 145 -3.12 14.18 -34.80
C THR A 145 -2.80 12.81 -34.20
N GLY A 146 -3.82 12.06 -33.78
CA GLY A 146 -3.69 10.80 -33.04
C GLY A 146 -3.42 11.00 -31.55
N GLU A 147 -3.45 12.23 -31.05
CA GLU A 147 -3.24 12.52 -29.63
C GLU A 147 -4.39 12.00 -28.77
N ILE A 148 -4.05 11.39 -27.63
CA ILE A 148 -5.01 10.88 -26.64
C ILE A 148 -4.90 11.73 -25.40
N PHE A 149 -5.98 12.39 -25.01
CA PHE A 149 -6.11 13.11 -23.75
C PHE A 149 -6.90 12.27 -22.78
N VAL A 150 -6.29 11.85 -21.67
CA VAL A 150 -7.02 11.20 -20.59
C VAL A 150 -7.58 12.27 -19.69
N GLU A 151 -8.91 12.36 -19.59
CA GLU A 151 -9.56 13.41 -18.78
C GLU A 151 -9.72 12.95 -17.34
N LYS A 152 -10.07 11.68 -17.15
CA LYS A 152 -10.45 11.12 -15.85
C LYS A 152 -10.16 9.64 -15.74
N VAL A 153 -9.68 9.23 -14.56
CA VAL A 153 -9.56 7.82 -14.17
C VAL A 153 -10.28 7.60 -12.84
N VAL A 154 -11.21 6.64 -12.81
CA VAL A 154 -11.81 6.15 -11.57
C VAL A 154 -11.19 4.81 -11.22
N ALA A 155 -10.52 4.73 -10.07
CA ALA A 155 -9.82 3.54 -9.59
C ALA A 155 -10.47 3.03 -8.30
N VAL A 156 -11.07 1.83 -8.38
CA VAL A 156 -11.74 1.18 -7.24
C VAL A 156 -10.96 -0.06 -6.83
N HIS A 157 -10.58 -0.19 -5.56
CA HIS A 157 -9.84 -1.35 -5.05
C HIS A 157 -10.50 -2.02 -3.83
N ASP A 158 -10.45 -3.36 -3.82
CA ASP A 158 -10.66 -4.18 -2.62
C ASP A 158 -9.32 -4.71 -2.10
N ILE A 159 -8.82 -4.04 -1.06
CA ILE A 159 -7.57 -4.37 -0.37
C ILE A 159 -7.80 -4.85 1.06
N GLY A 160 -9.02 -5.25 1.39
CA GLY A 160 -9.40 -5.50 2.76
C GLY A 160 -9.47 -4.21 3.58
N ARG A 161 -8.93 -4.26 4.81
CA ARG A 161 -8.84 -3.13 5.73
C ARG A 161 -7.84 -2.08 5.24
N ILE A 162 -8.25 -0.81 5.24
CA ILE A 162 -7.35 0.32 5.04
C ILE A 162 -6.74 0.75 6.38
N VAL A 163 -5.41 0.73 6.47
CA VAL A 163 -4.70 1.20 7.68
C VAL A 163 -4.56 2.72 7.67
N ASN A 164 -4.18 3.28 6.52
CA ASN A 164 -4.00 4.71 6.34
C ASN A 164 -4.63 5.14 4.99
N PRO A 165 -5.77 5.84 5.03
CA PRO A 165 -6.46 6.26 3.80
C PRO A 165 -5.63 7.17 2.90
N MET A 166 -4.79 8.03 3.49
CA MET A 166 -3.97 8.99 2.74
C MET A 166 -2.87 8.28 1.94
N THR A 167 -2.07 7.42 2.59
CA THR A 167 -1.01 6.70 1.86
C THR A 167 -1.59 5.67 0.90
N ALA A 168 -2.73 5.04 1.24
CA ALA A 168 -3.43 4.15 0.33
C ALA A 168 -3.91 4.89 -0.93
N ALA A 169 -4.56 6.05 -0.78
CA ALA A 169 -5.00 6.85 -1.92
C ALA A 169 -3.81 7.33 -2.77
N SER A 170 -2.72 7.77 -2.15
CA SER A 170 -1.50 8.20 -2.84
C SER A 170 -0.86 7.07 -3.64
N GLN A 171 -0.84 5.83 -3.13
CA GLN A 171 -0.35 4.67 -3.88
C GLN A 171 -1.20 4.40 -5.13
N VAL A 172 -2.52 4.51 -5.03
CA VAL A 172 -3.41 4.36 -6.20
C VAL A 172 -3.13 5.44 -7.24
N GLN A 173 -3.00 6.69 -6.81
CA GLN A 173 -2.67 7.81 -7.71
C GLN A 173 -1.33 7.58 -8.42
N GLY A 174 -0.29 7.19 -7.68
CA GLY A 174 1.03 6.89 -8.26
C GLY A 174 0.97 5.76 -9.29
N GLY A 175 0.29 4.65 -8.98
CA GLY A 175 0.16 3.53 -9.91
C GLY A 175 -0.66 3.88 -11.15
N VAL A 176 -1.70 4.71 -11.03
CA VAL A 176 -2.43 5.25 -12.19
C VAL A 176 -1.50 6.08 -13.06
N ILE A 177 -0.72 7.01 -12.48
CA ILE A 177 0.22 7.86 -13.22
C ILE A 177 1.27 7.02 -13.95
N GLN A 178 1.89 6.05 -13.27
CA GLN A 178 2.85 5.14 -13.91
C GLN A 178 2.23 4.36 -15.08
N ALA A 179 0.98 3.91 -14.92
CA ALA A 179 0.30 3.19 -15.97
C ALA A 179 -0.12 4.06 -17.17
N LEU A 180 -0.32 5.37 -16.99
CA LEU A 180 -0.51 6.30 -18.10
C LEU A 180 0.75 6.38 -18.96
N GLY A 181 1.92 6.43 -18.33
CA GLY A 181 3.20 6.36 -19.03
C GLY A 181 3.31 5.08 -19.85
N PHE A 182 3.12 3.92 -19.23
CA PHE A 182 3.07 2.64 -19.94
C PHE A 182 2.04 2.62 -21.09
N ALA A 183 0.88 3.23 -20.90
CA ALA A 183 -0.20 3.23 -21.88
C ALA A 183 0.08 4.15 -23.08
N LEU A 184 0.78 5.28 -22.89
CA LEU A 184 0.78 6.38 -23.87
C LEU A 184 2.18 6.79 -24.37
N SER A 185 3.23 6.61 -23.58
CA SER A 185 4.55 7.23 -23.88
C SER A 185 5.77 6.36 -23.61
N GLU A 186 5.77 5.53 -22.55
CA GLU A 186 6.95 4.80 -22.10
C GLU A 186 7.23 3.58 -22.99
N GLU A 187 8.30 3.64 -23.78
CA GLU A 187 8.79 2.53 -24.60
C GLU A 187 10.32 2.42 -24.50
N ARG A 188 10.82 1.21 -24.27
CA ARG A 188 12.27 0.94 -24.32
C ARG A 188 12.68 0.58 -25.74
N VAL A 189 13.47 1.44 -26.36
CA VAL A 189 13.99 1.23 -27.72
C VAL A 189 15.34 0.52 -27.62
N VAL A 190 15.48 -0.64 -28.25
CA VAL A 190 16.71 -1.44 -28.24
C VAL A 190 17.22 -1.64 -29.66
N ASP A 191 18.47 -1.28 -29.91
CA ASP A 191 19.19 -1.70 -31.11
C ASP A 191 19.39 -3.21 -31.05
N ARG A 192 18.71 -3.96 -31.93
CA ARG A 192 18.73 -5.43 -31.93
C ARG A 192 20.09 -6.01 -32.34
N SER A 193 20.90 -5.27 -33.08
CA SER A 193 22.22 -5.72 -33.53
C SER A 193 23.28 -5.55 -32.44
N LEU A 194 23.21 -4.44 -31.69
CA LEU A 194 24.18 -4.09 -30.66
C LEU A 194 23.73 -4.42 -29.23
N GLY A 195 22.43 -4.71 -29.03
CA GLY A 195 21.82 -4.92 -27.71
C GLY A 195 21.76 -3.65 -26.86
N ARG A 196 21.95 -2.46 -27.45
CA ARG A 196 22.01 -1.18 -26.72
C ARG A 196 20.62 -0.58 -26.58
N VAL A 197 20.31 -0.09 -25.38
CA VAL A 197 19.12 0.75 -25.15
C VAL A 197 19.40 2.14 -25.70
N MET A 198 18.61 2.55 -26.68
CA MET A 198 18.86 3.78 -27.45
C MET A 198 18.32 5.03 -26.77
N ASN A 199 17.39 4.87 -25.82
CA ASN A 199 16.77 5.94 -25.06
C ASN A 199 16.95 5.74 -23.54
N ALA A 200 18.20 5.56 -23.10
CA ALA A 200 18.54 5.33 -21.69
C ALA A 200 18.66 6.65 -20.89
N ASP A 201 17.77 7.61 -21.16
CA ASP A 201 17.76 8.96 -20.61
C ASP A 201 16.32 9.48 -20.55
N LEU A 202 16.10 10.57 -19.80
CA LEU A 202 14.76 11.16 -19.63
C LEU A 202 14.37 12.10 -20.77
N GLU A 203 15.27 12.38 -21.72
CA GLU A 203 14.92 13.12 -22.92
C GLU A 203 14.14 12.22 -23.88
N TRP A 204 14.53 10.95 -24.03
CA TRP A 204 13.92 10.02 -24.99
C TRP A 204 13.05 8.94 -24.35
N TYR A 205 13.18 8.68 -23.05
CA TYR A 205 12.24 7.86 -22.29
C TYR A 205 11.21 8.76 -21.58
N LYS A 206 10.08 8.99 -22.26
CA LYS A 206 9.08 9.99 -21.86
C LYS A 206 8.18 9.47 -20.73
N VAL A 207 8.53 9.82 -19.49
CA VAL A 207 7.66 9.62 -18.32
C VAL A 207 6.59 10.72 -18.24
N PRO A 208 5.40 10.44 -17.70
CA PRO A 208 4.37 11.45 -17.49
C PRO A 208 4.84 12.62 -16.62
N THR A 209 4.41 13.83 -16.98
CA THR A 209 4.59 15.08 -16.26
C THR A 209 3.28 15.51 -15.59
N VAL A 210 3.29 16.62 -14.85
CA VAL A 210 2.08 17.19 -14.23
C VAL A 210 0.99 17.55 -15.25
N LEU A 211 1.35 17.85 -16.50
CA LEU A 211 0.39 18.16 -17.56
C LEU A 211 -0.32 16.92 -18.11
N ASP A 212 0.26 15.73 -17.89
CA ASP A 212 -0.29 14.46 -18.37
C ASP A 212 -1.22 13.80 -17.33
N VAL A 213 -1.35 14.39 -16.14
CA VAL A 213 -2.11 13.80 -15.03
C VAL A 213 -3.60 14.19 -15.10
N PRO A 214 -4.52 13.22 -15.24
CA PRO A 214 -5.97 13.45 -15.28
C PRO A 214 -6.56 13.70 -13.89
N GLU A 215 -7.88 13.94 -13.82
CA GLU A 215 -8.60 13.75 -12.56
C GLU A 215 -8.54 12.26 -12.14
N ILE A 216 -7.96 11.96 -10.97
CA ILE A 216 -7.89 10.59 -10.43
C ILE A 216 -8.83 10.45 -9.23
N VAL A 217 -9.90 9.69 -9.40
CA VAL A 217 -10.88 9.39 -8.35
C VAL A 217 -10.60 8.02 -7.74
N VAL A 218 -10.10 8.01 -6.51
CA VAL A 218 -9.82 6.77 -5.77
C VAL A 218 -10.99 6.38 -4.90
N ARG A 219 -11.37 5.09 -4.93
CA ARG A 219 -12.37 4.49 -4.04
C ARG A 219 -11.87 3.14 -3.52
N PHE A 220 -12.30 2.83 -2.30
CA PHE A 220 -12.01 1.55 -1.67
C PHE A 220 -13.29 0.91 -1.14
N THR A 221 -13.35 -0.41 -1.12
CA THR A 221 -14.44 -1.14 -0.46
C THR A 221 -14.35 -1.11 1.06
N ASP A 222 -13.13 -1.00 1.60
CA ASP A 222 -12.75 -1.00 3.02
C ASP A 222 -13.46 -2.09 3.87
N ARG A 223 -13.38 -3.34 3.40
CA ARG A 223 -13.97 -4.49 4.10
C ARG A 223 -12.87 -5.40 4.65
N PRO A 224 -12.56 -5.36 5.96
CA PRO A 224 -11.51 -6.21 6.53
C PRO A 224 -11.69 -7.70 6.20
N ASP A 225 -10.69 -8.31 5.58
CA ASP A 225 -10.69 -9.73 5.24
C ASP A 225 -9.94 -10.53 6.31
N ARG A 226 -10.67 -10.94 7.35
CA ARG A 226 -10.10 -11.72 8.48
C ARG A 226 -9.61 -13.11 8.08
N ARG A 227 -9.98 -13.61 6.89
CA ARG A 227 -9.45 -14.88 6.36
C ARG A 227 -8.05 -14.70 5.77
N ALA A 228 -7.72 -13.48 5.33
CA ALA A 228 -6.39 -13.15 4.84
C ALA A 228 -5.34 -13.10 5.95
N ASN A 229 -5.64 -12.41 7.06
CA ASN A 229 -4.77 -12.32 8.25
C ASN A 229 -5.49 -11.63 9.41
N ASN A 230 -4.83 -11.59 10.58
CA ASN A 230 -5.35 -10.97 11.80
C ASN A 230 -5.58 -9.46 11.70
N LEU A 231 -5.03 -8.78 10.69
CA LEU A 231 -5.20 -7.34 10.47
C LEU A 231 -6.40 -7.08 9.57
N GLY A 232 -6.70 -8.02 8.67
CA GLY A 232 -7.73 -7.90 7.64
C GLY A 232 -7.29 -7.13 6.39
N ALA A 233 -5.99 -6.79 6.28
CA ALA A 233 -5.44 -5.97 5.19
C ALA A 233 -4.74 -6.83 4.13
N LYS A 234 -4.78 -6.39 2.88
CA LYS A 234 -4.15 -7.04 1.71
C LYS A 234 -3.13 -6.10 1.04
N GLY A 235 -2.48 -6.56 -0.02
CA GLY A 235 -1.51 -5.78 -0.78
C GLY A 235 -2.16 -4.71 -1.67
N LEU A 236 -1.52 -3.53 -1.76
CA LEU A 236 -1.97 -2.41 -2.60
C LEU A 236 -0.88 -1.82 -3.52
N GLY A 237 0.41 -2.08 -3.29
CA GLY A 237 1.48 -1.36 -4.01
C GLY A 237 1.40 -1.45 -5.54
N GLU A 238 1.29 -2.65 -6.09
CA GLU A 238 1.23 -2.90 -7.54
C GLU A 238 -0.20 -2.96 -8.13
N PRO A 239 -1.25 -3.43 -7.42
CA PRO A 239 -2.59 -3.52 -7.99
C PRO A 239 -3.10 -2.30 -8.80
N PRO A 240 -2.79 -1.03 -8.44
CA PRO A 240 -3.25 0.14 -9.18
C PRO A 240 -2.61 0.34 -10.56
N ILE A 241 -1.39 -0.15 -10.80
CA ILE A 241 -0.74 0.01 -12.12
C ILE A 241 -1.36 -0.92 -13.17
N ILE A 242 -1.85 -2.09 -12.74
CA ILE A 242 -2.23 -3.19 -13.62
C ILE A 242 -3.41 -2.85 -14.56
N PRO A 243 -4.58 -2.37 -14.06
CA PRO A 243 -5.78 -2.25 -14.88
C PRO A 243 -5.85 -0.95 -15.71
N THR A 244 -5.08 0.08 -15.35
CA THR A 244 -5.24 1.43 -15.92
C THR A 244 -4.98 1.47 -17.42
N ALA A 245 -3.89 0.88 -17.92
CA ALA A 245 -3.58 0.91 -19.34
C ALA A 245 -4.65 0.21 -20.19
N ALA A 246 -5.20 -0.89 -19.69
CA ALA A 246 -6.31 -1.58 -20.33
C ALA A 246 -7.60 -0.75 -20.31
N ALA A 247 -7.87 -0.02 -19.22
CA ALA A 247 -9.01 0.89 -19.13
C ALA A 247 -8.90 2.03 -20.17
N VAL A 248 -7.71 2.62 -20.32
CA VAL A 248 -7.45 3.65 -21.35
C VAL A 248 -7.62 3.07 -22.75
N ALA A 249 -7.05 1.89 -23.05
CA ALA A 249 -7.20 1.25 -24.37
C ALA A 249 -8.66 0.89 -24.69
N ASN A 250 -9.46 0.53 -23.67
CA ASN A 250 -10.91 0.33 -23.82
C ASN A 250 -11.66 1.62 -24.11
N ALA A 251 -11.32 2.71 -23.43
CA ALA A 251 -11.92 4.01 -23.65
C ALA A 251 -11.57 4.57 -25.04
N VAL A 252 -10.32 4.44 -25.48
CA VAL A 252 -9.90 4.85 -26.83
C VAL A 252 -10.68 4.08 -27.89
N ALA A 253 -10.77 2.75 -27.76
CA ALA A 253 -11.54 1.94 -28.72
C ALA A 253 -13.03 2.26 -28.71
N ASN A 254 -13.58 2.68 -27.58
CA ASN A 254 -14.95 3.17 -27.50
C ASN A 254 -15.11 4.53 -28.19
N ALA A 255 -14.13 5.42 -28.07
CA ALA A 255 -14.15 6.76 -28.67
C ALA A 255 -14.01 6.74 -30.20
N ILE A 256 -13.08 5.95 -30.74
CA ILE A 256 -12.74 5.97 -32.18
C ILE A 256 -13.21 4.73 -32.96
N GLY A 257 -13.78 3.73 -32.28
CA GLY A 257 -14.29 2.50 -32.91
C GLY A 257 -13.22 1.48 -33.33
N VAL A 258 -11.93 1.78 -33.14
CA VAL A 258 -10.80 0.89 -33.52
C VAL A 258 -10.05 0.42 -32.28
N ARG A 259 -9.64 -0.86 -32.30
CA ARG A 259 -8.91 -1.47 -31.18
C ARG A 259 -7.40 -1.40 -31.36
N LEU A 260 -6.73 -0.59 -30.54
CA LEU A 260 -5.28 -0.66 -30.35
C LEU A 260 -4.92 -1.88 -29.48
N ARG A 261 -3.94 -2.67 -29.92
CA ARG A 261 -3.49 -3.90 -29.24
C ARG A 261 -2.05 -3.84 -28.73
N HIS A 262 -1.38 -2.71 -28.93
CA HIS A 262 0.00 -2.49 -28.54
C HIS A 262 0.11 -1.18 -27.76
N ALA A 263 0.83 -1.24 -26.64
CA ALA A 263 1.24 -0.08 -25.86
C ALA A 263 2.72 0.24 -26.16
N PRO A 264 3.15 1.51 -26.07
CA PRO A 264 2.29 2.68 -25.88
C PRO A 264 1.42 2.99 -27.10
N MET A 265 0.24 3.59 -26.87
CA MET A 265 -0.69 4.06 -27.90
C MET A 265 -0.25 5.44 -28.40
N THR A 266 0.90 5.49 -29.07
CA THR A 266 1.47 6.74 -29.57
C THR A 266 0.64 7.35 -30.71
N PRO A 267 0.73 8.66 -30.96
CA PRO A 267 -0.04 9.29 -32.04
C PRO A 267 0.15 8.62 -33.42
N PRO A 268 1.37 8.22 -33.85
CA PRO A 268 1.55 7.47 -35.10
C PRO A 268 0.78 6.13 -35.13
N ARG A 269 0.74 5.39 -34.01
CA ARG A 269 0.01 4.11 -33.91
C ARG A 269 -1.51 4.33 -33.95
N VAL A 270 -1.98 5.44 -33.39
CA VAL A 270 -3.41 5.83 -33.46
C VAL A 270 -3.80 6.17 -34.89
N LEU A 271 -3.01 7.00 -35.58
CA LEU A 271 -3.29 7.39 -36.97
C LEU A 271 -3.20 6.21 -37.95
N GLU A 272 -2.23 5.31 -37.75
CA GLU A 272 -2.14 4.05 -38.48
C GLU A 272 -3.40 3.20 -38.28
N ALA A 273 -3.88 3.06 -37.04
CA ALA A 273 -5.10 2.32 -36.73
C ALA A 273 -6.36 2.94 -37.35
N LEU A 274 -6.41 4.27 -37.48
CA LEU A 274 -7.51 5.00 -38.13
C LEU A 274 -7.46 4.93 -39.67
N ALA A 275 -6.39 4.37 -40.25
CA ALA A 275 -6.12 4.40 -41.69
C ALA A 275 -6.10 5.84 -42.27
N VAL A 276 -5.66 6.81 -41.45
CA VAL A 276 -5.52 8.22 -41.84
C VAL A 276 -4.13 8.50 -42.44
N VAL A 277 -3.19 7.56 -42.29
CA VAL A 277 -1.89 7.57 -42.98
C VAL A 277 -1.97 6.65 -44.21
N PRO A 278 -1.67 7.14 -45.44
CA PRO A 278 -1.63 6.31 -46.65
C PRO A 278 -0.48 5.29 -46.65
#